data_AF-A0A382LFP1-F1
#
_entry.id   AF-A0A382LFP1-F1
#
_cell.length_a   1.000
_cell.length_b   1.000
_cell.length_c   1.000
_cell.angle_alpha   90.00
_cell.angle_beta   90.00
_cell.angle_gamma   90.00
#
_symmetry.space_group_name_H-M   'P 1'
#
loop_
_entity.id
_entity.type
_entity.pdbx_description
1 polymer ?
#
loop_
_entity_poly.entity_id
_entity_poly.type
_entity_poly.pdbx_seq_one_letter_code
_entity_poly.pdbx_strand_id
1 'polypeptide(L)' 'MNTKDHSPVLLCILDGWGSSKRTEGNAILLAHTPHWDRIWAENPHCLLQASEDHVGLPTGQMGNSEVGHMNIGAGRV' A
#
# COMPACT_ATOMS: atom_id res chain seq x y z
N MET A 1 -37.18 14.98 -1.56
CA MET A 1 -35.71 15.08 -1.70
C MET A 1 -35.14 13.69 -1.44
N ASN A 2 -34.53 13.07 -2.44
CA ASN A 2 -33.96 11.73 -2.34
C ASN A 2 -32.46 11.90 -2.03
N THR A 3 -32.10 12.01 -0.75
CA THR A 3 -30.70 12.01 -0.34
C THR A 3 -30.24 10.57 -0.31
N LYS A 4 -29.69 10.10 -1.44
CA LYS A 4 -28.89 8.87 -1.43
C LYS A 4 -27.78 9.06 -0.38
N ASP A 5 -27.79 8.26 0.68
CA ASP A 5 -26.66 8.19 1.60
C ASP A 5 -25.45 7.71 0.81
N HIS A 6 -24.55 8.64 0.50
CA HIS A 6 -23.28 8.34 -0.12
C HIS A 6 -22.31 7.92 0.99
N SER A 7 -21.92 6.65 1.01
CA SER A 7 -20.78 6.19 1.80
C SER A 7 -19.51 6.46 1.01
N PRO A 8 -18.68 7.47 1.37
CA PRO A 8 -17.46 7.75 0.63
C PRO A 8 -16.47 6.59 0.78
N VAL A 9 -15.78 6.27 -0.31
CA VAL A 9 -14.68 5.31 -0.32
C VAL A 9 -13.37 6.10 -0.48
N LEU A 10 -12.42 5.85 0.41
CA LEU A 10 -11.10 6.48 0.39
C LEU A 10 -10.03 5.43 0.06
N LEU A 11 -9.26 5.68 -0.99
CA LEU A 11 -7.98 5.02 -1.22
C LEU A 11 -6.86 5.94 -0.72
N CYS A 12 -6.12 5.51 0.31
CA CYS A 12 -4.98 6.23 0.85
C CYS A 12 -3.68 5.51 0.49
N ILE A 13 -2.77 6.19 -0.21
CA ILE A 13 -1.48 5.64 -0.63
C ILE A 13 -0.38 6.26 0.25
N LEU A 14 0.26 5.42 1.04
CA LEU A 14 1.47 5.79 1.79
C LEU A 14 2.69 5.51 0.90
N ASP A 15 3.17 6.54 0.17
CA ASP A 15 4.28 6.36 -0.77
C ASP A 15 5.57 5.95 -0.03
N GLY A 16 6.25 4.92 -0.55
CA GLY A 16 7.43 4.31 0.08
C GLY A 16 7.16 3.45 1.32
N TRP A 17 5.90 3.06 1.60
CA TRP A 17 5.55 2.25 2.78
C TRP A 17 5.56 0.74 2.50
N GLY A 18 6.67 0.07 2.82
CA GLY A 18 6.85 -1.38 2.63
C GLY A 18 6.65 -2.23 3.90
N SER A 19 6.60 -3.55 3.72
CA SER A 19 6.60 -4.53 4.82
C SER A 19 7.91 -5.33 4.85
N SER A 20 8.57 -5.36 6.01
CA SER A 20 9.80 -6.12 6.21
C SER A 20 9.92 -6.58 7.67
N LYS A 21 10.42 -7.80 7.88
CA LYS A 21 10.73 -8.35 9.20
C LYS A 21 12.08 -7.87 9.74
N ARG A 22 12.90 -7.21 8.91
CA ARG A 22 14.20 -6.67 9.33
C ARG A 22 13.97 -5.42 10.17
N THR A 23 14.60 -5.34 11.34
CA THR A 23 14.51 -4.18 12.23
C THR A 23 15.59 -3.14 11.94
N GLU A 24 16.80 -3.58 11.59
CA GLU A 24 17.91 -2.68 11.27
C GLU A 24 17.58 -1.80 10.06
N GLY A 25 17.63 -0.48 10.25
CA GLY A 25 17.31 0.51 9.22
C GLY A 25 15.82 0.62 8.86
N ASN A 26 14.92 -0.08 9.55
CA ASN A 26 13.50 -0.09 9.23
C ASN A 26 12.76 1.05 9.95
N ALA A 27 12.68 2.20 9.30
CA ALA A 27 12.01 3.38 9.85
C ALA A 27 10.52 3.14 10.16
N ILE A 28 9.83 2.31 9.36
CA ILE A 28 8.40 2.01 9.57
C ILE A 28 8.20 1.22 10.86
N LEU A 29 8.98 0.16 11.05
CA LEU A 29 8.88 -0.69 12.25
C LEU A 29 9.36 0.01 13.52
N LEU A 30 10.31 0.95 13.39
CA LEU A 30 10.88 1.70 14.52
C LEU A 30 10.09 2.96 14.87
N ALA A 31 9.21 3.43 13.99
CA ALA A 31 8.40 4.61 14.23
C ALA A 31 7.27 4.34 15.23
N HIS A 32 6.82 5.40 15.91
CA HIS A 32 5.61 5.35 16.71
C HIS A 32 4.39 5.66 15.82
N THR A 33 3.66 4.62 15.42
CA THR A 33 2.61 4.69 14.40
C THR A 33 1.24 4.22 14.92
N PRO A 34 0.73 4.75 16.04
CA PRO A 34 -0.39 4.15 16.79
C PRO A 34 -1.68 4.01 15.98
N HIS A 35 -1.94 4.94 15.04
CA HIS A 35 -3.11 4.85 14.17
C HIS A 35 -2.98 3.74 13.12
N TRP A 36 -1.81 3.61 12.49
CA TRP A 36 -1.53 2.54 11.54
C TRP A 36 -1.53 1.18 12.23
N ASP A 37 -0.86 1.08 13.38
CA ASP A 37 -0.76 -0.15 14.17
C ASP A 37 -2.14 -0.67 14.56
N ARG A 38 -3.03 0.23 15.00
CA ARG A 38 -4.42 -0.11 15.33
C ARG A 38 -5.20 -0.57 14.09
N ILE A 39 -5.09 0.14 12.97
CA ILE A 39 -5.77 -0.23 11.72
C ILE A 39 -5.34 -1.64 11.29
N TRP A 40 -4.03 -1.91 11.31
CA TRP A 40 -3.46 -3.20 10.93
C TRP A 40 -3.88 -4.33 11.89
N ALA A 41 -3.94 -4.09 13.19
CA ALA A 41 -4.32 -5.10 14.18
C ALA A 41 -5.81 -5.46 14.16
N GLU A 42 -6.69 -4.48 13.90
CA GLU A 42 -8.14 -4.63 14.10
C GLU A 42 -8.93 -4.91 12.81
N ASN A 43 -8.34 -4.67 11.63
CA ASN A 43 -9.06 -4.75 10.35
C ASN A 43 -8.46 -5.82 9.42
N PRO A 44 -9.26 -6.39 8.51
CA PRO A 44 -8.75 -7.28 7.46
C PRO A 44 -7.65 -6.58 6.65
N HIS A 45 -6.51 -7.26 6.51
CA HIS A 45 -5.35 -6.75 5.79
C HIS A 45 -4.66 -7.87 5.02
N CYS A 46 -3.92 -7.49 3.98
CA CYS A 46 -3.05 -8.39 3.23
C CYS A 46 -1.82 -7.62 2.73
N LEU A 47 -0.86 -8.34 2.16
CA LEU A 47 0.31 -7.78 1.49
C LEU A 47 0.17 -8.00 -0.02
N LEU A 48 0.59 -7.03 -0.81
CA LEU A 48 0.61 -7.08 -2.27
C LEU A 48 2.04 -6.99 -2.78
N GLN A 49 2.30 -7.63 -3.91
CA GLN A 49 3.56 -7.47 -4.65
C GLN A 49 3.50 -6.15 -5.43
N ALA A 50 4.53 -5.32 -5.29
CA ALA A 50 4.57 -3.96 -5.84
C ALA A 50 5.84 -3.68 -6.66
N SER A 51 6.53 -4.73 -7.10
CA SER A 51 7.80 -4.67 -7.83
C SER A 51 7.92 -5.83 -8.82
N GLU A 52 8.95 -5.80 -9.64
CA GLU A 52 9.26 -6.86 -10.60
C GLU A 52 8.07 -7.19 -11.53
N ASP A 53 7.95 -8.44 -11.96
CA ASP A 53 6.97 -8.91 -12.94
C ASP A 53 5.52 -8.70 -12.48
N HIS A 54 5.28 -8.67 -11.17
CA HIS A 54 3.97 -8.41 -10.57
C HIS A 54 3.40 -7.02 -10.89
N VAL A 55 4.22 -6.09 -11.35
CA VAL A 55 3.80 -4.75 -11.80
C VAL A 55 4.30 -4.41 -13.20
N GLY A 56 4.73 -5.42 -13.97
CA GLY A 56 5.19 -5.28 -15.35
C GLY A 56 6.66 -4.84 -15.49
N LEU A 57 7.44 -4.93 -14.42
CA LEU A 57 8.88 -4.63 -14.43
C LEU A 57 9.72 -5.91 -14.61
N PRO A 58 10.96 -5.79 -15.12
CA PRO A 58 11.93 -6.89 -15.11
C PRO A 58 12.19 -7.47 -13.71
N THR A 59 12.51 -8.76 -13.63
CA THR A 59 12.93 -9.43 -12.39
C THR A 59 14.10 -8.72 -11.72
N GLY A 60 14.02 -8.58 -10.40
CA GLY A 60 15.00 -7.84 -9.58
C GLY A 60 14.89 -6.32 -9.64
N GLN A 61 13.99 -5.75 -10.44
CA GLN A 61 13.76 -4.32 -10.47
C GLN A 61 12.78 -3.89 -9.37
N MET A 62 13.20 -2.94 -8.54
CA MET A 62 12.35 -2.36 -7.52
C MET A 62 11.16 -1.61 -8.14
N GLY A 63 10.04 -1.60 -7.41
CA GLY A 63 8.89 -0.77 -7.72
C GLY A 63 9.20 0.72 -7.59
N ASN A 64 8.33 1.55 -8.16
CA ASN A 64 8.42 3.00 -8.06
C ASN A 64 7.01 3.63 -8.11
N SER A 65 6.93 4.92 -7.80
CA SER A 65 5.65 5.64 -7.70
C SER A 65 4.88 5.64 -9.03
N GLU A 66 5.53 5.83 -10.17
CA GLU A 66 4.86 5.91 -11.48
C GLU A 66 4.19 4.57 -11.83
N VAL A 67 4.97 3.49 -11.81
CA VAL A 67 4.48 2.13 -12.10
C VAL A 67 3.42 1.71 -11.10
N GLY A 68 3.61 2.01 -9.81
CA GLY A 68 2.65 1.69 -8.76
C GLY A 68 1.30 2.37 -8.95
N HIS A 69 1.29 3.69 -9.18
CA HIS A 69 0.05 4.44 -9.42
C HIS A 69 -0.65 3.99 -10.70
N MET A 70 0.11 3.67 -11.75
CA MET A 70 -0.45 3.17 -13.00
C MET A 70 -1.14 1.83 -12.82
N ASN A 71 -0.50 0.87 -12.14
CA ASN A 71 -1.09 -0.45 -11.87
C ASN A 71 -2.35 -0.33 -10.99
N ILE A 72 -2.31 0.46 -9.92
CA ILE A 72 -3.46 0.69 -9.03
C ILE A 72 -4.63 1.33 -9.81
N GLY A 73 -4.36 2.35 -10.62
CA GLY A 73 -5.38 3.05 -11.39
C GLY A 73 -5.94 2.21 -12.54
N ALA A 74 -5.12 1.36 -13.16
CA ALA A 74 -5.52 0.54 -14.30
C ALA A 74 -6.22 -0.77 -13.89
N GLY A 75 -5.98 -1.26 -12.67
CA GLY A 75 -6.51 -2.54 -12.19
C GLY A 75 -6.00 -3.75 -12.98
N ARG A 76 -4.81 -3.62 -13.58
CA ARG A 76 -4.12 -4.65 -14.37
C ARG A 76 -2.62 -4.34 -14.43
N VAL A 77 -1.86 -5.37 -14.77
CA VAL A 77 -0.48 -5.27 -15.27
C VAL A 77 -0.51 -5.02 -16.78
#